data_AF-A0A1A7BBN9-F1
#
_entry.id   AF-A0A1A7BBN9-F1
#
_cell.length_a   1.000
_cell.length_b   1.000
_cell.length_c   1.000
_cell.angle_alpha   90.00
_cell.angle_beta   90.00
_cell.angle_gamma   90.00
#
_symmetry.space_group_name_H-M   'P 1'
#
loop_
_entity.id
_entity.type
_entity.pdbx_description
1 polymer ?
#
loop_
_entity_poly.entity_id
_entity_poly.type
_entity_poly.pdbx_seq_one_letter_code
_entity_poly.pdbx_strand_id
1 'polypeptide(L)'
;MIFLRAGLAYWAMVFALGFMLGTVRVLWLVPLVGLLPATALELPVMLAASWWAAGWLMQRLGIAQPGEALAMGALAFMLLLAAEAVLATFLSSQSPAQWLTGLKEPHALLGLAGQVVFALMPWWRVRRGT
;
A
#
# COMPACT_ATOMS: atom_id res chain seq x y z
N MET A 1 3.76 -15.11 -15.50
CA MET A 1 4.24 -15.68 -14.21
C MET A 1 5.13 -14.72 -13.43
N ILE A 2 6.04 -13.97 -14.07
CA ILE A 2 6.95 -13.04 -13.40
C ILE A 2 6.20 -11.94 -12.63
N PHE A 3 5.17 -11.34 -13.22
CA PHE A 3 4.36 -10.30 -12.55
C PHE A 3 3.67 -10.77 -11.26
N LEU A 4 3.31 -12.06 -11.14
CA LEU A 4 2.71 -12.62 -9.92
C LEU A 4 3.71 -12.59 -8.77
N ARG A 5 4.93 -13.07 -9.03
CA ARG A 5 6.02 -13.06 -8.05
C ARG A 5 6.40 -11.62 -7.69
N ALA A 6 6.44 -10.73 -8.67
CA ALA A 6 6.72 -9.31 -8.44
C ALA A 6 5.63 -8.64 -7.61
N GLY A 7 4.35 -8.88 -7.91
CA GLY A 7 3.23 -8.31 -7.16
C GLY A 7 3.18 -8.83 -5.72
N LEU A 8 3.41 -10.13 -5.51
CA LEU A 8 3.54 -10.72 -4.18
C LEU A 8 4.70 -10.12 -3.38
N ALA A 9 5.89 -10.02 -3.99
CA ALA A 9 7.05 -9.42 -3.35
C ALA A 9 6.84 -7.94 -3.03
N TYR A 10 6.22 -7.20 -3.96
CA TYR A 10 5.93 -5.77 -3.80
C TYR A 10 4.95 -5.52 -2.67
N TRP A 11 3.84 -6.27 -2.65
CA TRP A 11 2.91 -6.26 -1.53
C TRP A 11 3.62 -6.62 -0.23
N ALA A 12 4.35 -7.74 -0.15
CA ALA A 12 4.96 -8.20 1.09
C ALA A 12 5.93 -7.17 1.69
N MET A 13 6.78 -6.57 0.85
CA MET A 13 7.74 -5.55 1.29
C MET A 13 7.05 -4.29 1.81
N VAL A 14 6.09 -3.74 1.06
CA VAL A 14 5.43 -2.49 1.43
C VAL A 14 4.43 -2.70 2.55
N PHE A 15 3.72 -3.83 2.58
CA PHE A 15 2.82 -4.19 3.67
C PHE A 15 3.58 -4.37 4.99
N ALA A 16 4.72 -5.07 4.99
CA ALA A 16 5.52 -5.23 6.20
C ALA A 16 5.98 -3.87 6.75
N LEU A 17 6.49 -2.99 5.86
CA LEU A 17 6.88 -1.65 6.25
C LEU A 17 5.68 -0.82 6.75
N GLY A 18 4.55 -0.87 6.03
CA GLY A 18 3.33 -0.15 6.37
C GLY A 18 2.70 -0.63 7.67
N PHE A 19 2.80 -1.92 7.99
CA PHE A 19 2.34 -2.45 9.27
C PHE A 19 3.20 -1.94 10.43
N MET A 20 4.53 -1.89 10.25
CA MET A 20 5.45 -1.34 11.25
C MET A 20 5.20 0.17 11.47
N LEU A 21 5.16 0.94 10.38
CA LEU A 21 4.87 2.38 10.43
C LEU A 21 3.48 2.65 10.99
N GLY A 22 2.47 1.89 10.57
CA GLY A 22 1.09 2.02 11.04
C GLY A 22 0.96 1.75 12.54
N THR A 23 1.74 0.81 13.07
CA THR A 23 1.85 0.57 14.51
C THR A 23 2.41 1.79 15.24
N VAL A 24 3.53 2.36 14.75
CA VAL A 24 4.11 3.60 15.30
C VAL A 24 3.10 4.75 15.20
N ARG A 25 2.40 4.86 14.07
CA ARG A 25 1.38 5.89 13.83
C ARG A 25 0.29 5.82 14.88
N VAL A 26 -0.34 4.66 15.05
CA VAL A 26 -1.47 4.48 15.97
C VAL A 26 -1.05 4.64 17.43
N LEU A 27 0.10 4.09 17.83
CA LEU A 27 0.52 4.13 19.22
C LEU A 27 1.10 5.48 19.64
N TRP A 28 1.83 6.17 18.76
CA TRP A 28 2.61 7.35 19.15
C TRP A 28 2.16 8.64 18.45
N LEU A 29 1.87 8.63 17.14
CA LEU A 29 1.48 9.86 16.42
C LEU A 29 0.02 10.23 16.66
N VAL A 30 -0.89 9.27 16.62
CA VAL A 30 -2.33 9.51 16.80
C VAL A 30 -2.66 10.20 18.14
N PRO A 31 -2.07 9.81 19.28
CA PRO A 31 -2.29 10.52 20.54
C PRO A 31 -1.79 11.96 20.56
N LEU A 32 -0.81 12.30 19.72
CA LEU A 32 -0.16 13.62 19.69
C LEU A 32 -0.85 14.59 18.73
N VAL A 33 -1.23 14.12 17.54
CA VAL A 33 -1.73 14.98 16.46
C VAL A 33 -3.13 14.58 15.97
N GLY A 34 -3.64 13.41 16.35
CA GLY A 34 -4.90 12.85 15.85
C GLY A 34 -4.73 11.97 14.60
N LEU A 35 -5.81 11.26 14.22
CA LEU A 35 -5.82 10.24 13.16
C LEU A 35 -5.44 10.78 11.77
N LEU A 36 -6.13 11.81 11.31
CA LEU A 36 -5.95 12.35 9.95
C LEU A 36 -4.54 12.92 9.70
N PRO A 37 -4.01 13.84 10.53
CA PRO A 37 -2.66 14.37 10.30
C PRO A 37 -1.58 13.31 10.51
N ALA A 38 -1.77 12.35 11.43
CA ALA A 38 -0.84 11.23 11.56
C ALA A 38 -0.77 10.39 10.26
N THR A 39 -1.91 10.11 9.62
CA THR A 39 -1.95 9.43 8.32
C THR A 39 -1.31 10.27 7.21
N ALA A 40 -1.56 11.58 7.20
CA ALA A 40 -0.96 12.48 6.22
C ALA A 40 0.57 12.55 6.32
N LEU A 41 1.13 12.43 7.53
CA LEU A 41 2.59 12.39 7.75
C LEU A 41 3.22 11.06 7.33
N GLU A 42 2.51 9.95 7.51
CA GLU A 42 2.98 8.61 7.13
C GLU A 42 2.99 8.41 5.60
N LEU A 43 2.00 8.97 4.89
CA LEU A 43 1.81 8.73 3.47
C LEU A 43 3.03 9.07 2.58
N PRO A 44 3.69 10.24 2.71
CA PRO A 44 4.89 10.54 1.93
C PRO A 44 5.99 9.49 2.11
N VAL A 45 6.19 9.00 3.33
CA VAL A 45 7.19 7.97 3.64
C VAL A 45 6.82 6.65 2.97
N MET A 46 5.56 6.25 3.08
CA MET A 46 5.03 5.04 2.43
C MET A 46 5.15 5.10 0.92
N LEU A 47 4.80 6.23 0.31
CA LEU A 47 4.88 6.41 -1.14
C LEU A 47 6.33 6.44 -1.65
N ALA A 48 7.25 7.06 -0.92
CA ALA A 48 8.68 7.04 -1.27
C ALA A 48 9.24 5.61 -1.21
N ALA A 49 8.96 4.88 -0.13
CA ALA A 49 9.38 3.48 0.02
C ALA A 49 8.79 2.58 -1.07
N SER A 50 7.50 2.76 -1.38
CA SER A 50 6.81 2.07 -2.45
C SER A 50 7.43 2.33 -3.80
N TRP A 51 7.78 3.60 -4.08
CA TRP A 51 8.43 3.98 -5.32
C TRP A 51 9.76 3.25 -5.47
N TRP A 52 10.62 3.25 -4.45
CA TRP A 52 11.90 2.53 -4.50
C TRP A 52 11.73 1.01 -4.63
N ALA A 53 10.82 0.41 -3.85
CA ALA A 53 10.53 -1.02 -3.90
C ALA A 53 10.04 -1.46 -5.29
N ALA A 54 9.14 -0.69 -5.90
CA ALA A 54 8.64 -0.96 -7.26
C ALA A 54 9.80 -0.96 -8.27
N GLY A 55 10.65 0.08 -8.25
CA GLY A 55 11.80 0.17 -9.15
C GLY A 55 12.78 -0.97 -9.01
N TRP A 56 13.17 -1.27 -7.78
CA TRP A 56 14.10 -2.35 -7.48
C TRP A 56 13.56 -3.72 -7.91
N LEU A 57 12.29 -4.01 -7.63
CA LEU A 57 11.65 -5.27 -8.05
C LEU A 57 11.53 -5.38 -9.57
N MET A 58 11.14 -4.29 -10.24
CA MET A 58 11.02 -4.28 -11.70
C MET A 58 12.37 -4.52 -12.37
N GLN A 59 13.45 -3.89 -11.89
CA GLN A 59 14.81 -4.12 -12.38
C GLN A 59 15.27 -5.56 -12.11
N ARG A 60 15.07 -6.05 -10.88
CA ARG A 60 15.52 -7.39 -10.47
C ARG A 60 14.79 -8.52 -11.19
N LEU A 61 13.50 -8.34 -11.48
CA LEU A 61 12.65 -9.35 -12.10
C LEU A 61 12.40 -9.13 -13.60
N GLY A 62 13.00 -8.08 -14.19
CA GLY A 62 12.93 -7.82 -15.63
C GLY A 62 11.57 -7.34 -16.13
N ILE A 63 10.79 -6.64 -15.30
CA ILE A 63 9.49 -6.08 -15.73
C ILE A 63 9.73 -4.80 -16.53
N ALA A 64 9.63 -4.93 -17.86
CA ALA A 64 9.78 -3.82 -18.80
C ALA A 64 8.48 -3.46 -19.53
N GLN A 65 7.46 -4.33 -19.50
CA GLN A 65 6.21 -4.07 -20.22
C GLN A 65 5.20 -3.32 -19.34
N PRO A 66 4.52 -2.27 -19.87
CA PRO A 66 3.53 -1.51 -19.10
C PRO A 66 2.38 -2.38 -18.57
N GLY A 67 1.95 -3.39 -19.32
CA GLY A 67 0.88 -4.31 -18.90
C GLY A 67 1.28 -5.16 -17.70
N GLU A 68 2.50 -5.69 -17.69
CA GLU A 68 3.02 -6.48 -16.56
C GLU A 68 3.23 -5.63 -15.31
N ALA A 69 3.69 -4.39 -15.47
CA ALA A 69 3.85 -3.45 -14.37
C ALA A 69 2.50 -3.06 -13.76
N LEU A 70 1.48 -2.82 -14.59
CA LEU A 70 0.13 -2.57 -14.12
C LEU A 70 -0.46 -3.79 -13.39
N ALA A 71 -0.25 -4.99 -13.92
CA ALA A 71 -0.69 -6.24 -13.29
C ALA A 71 -0.01 -6.49 -11.93
N MET A 72 1.30 -6.21 -11.83
CA MET A 72 2.06 -6.26 -10.58
C MET A 72 1.46 -5.32 -9.53
N GLY A 73 1.22 -4.06 -9.90
CA GLY A 73 0.64 -3.06 -9.00
C GLY A 73 -0.80 -3.38 -8.59
N ALA A 74 -1.65 -3.81 -9.53
CA ALA A 74 -3.02 -4.20 -9.27
C ALA A 74 -3.11 -5.42 -8.34
N LEU A 75 -2.28 -6.44 -8.55
CA LEU A 75 -2.20 -7.60 -7.66
C LEU A 75 -1.79 -7.17 -6.25
N ALA A 76 -0.75 -6.34 -6.14
CA ALA A 76 -0.27 -5.89 -4.85
C ALA A 76 -1.33 -5.07 -4.09
N PHE A 77 -2.08 -4.23 -4.79
CA PHE A 77 -3.20 -3.47 -4.24
C PHE A 77 -4.33 -4.37 -3.73
N MET A 78 -4.74 -5.38 -4.51
CA MET A 78 -5.77 -6.33 -4.07
C MET A 78 -5.35 -7.10 -2.81
N LEU A 79 -4.08 -7.54 -2.76
CA LEU A 79 -3.53 -8.20 -1.58
C LEU A 79 -3.46 -7.25 -0.38
N LEU A 80 -3.16 -5.97 -0.60
CA LEU A 80 -3.11 -4.96 0.46
C LEU A 80 -4.50 -4.74 1.08
N LEU A 81 -5.53 -4.54 0.25
CA LEU A 81 -6.91 -4.41 0.71
C LEU A 81 -7.40 -5.67 1.43
N ALA A 82 -7.06 -6.86 0.91
CA ALA A 82 -7.41 -8.12 1.56
C ALA A 82 -6.73 -8.24 2.93
N ALA A 83 -5.45 -7.87 3.02
CA ALA A 83 -4.71 -7.88 4.28
C ALA A 83 -5.28 -6.88 5.29
N GLU A 84 -5.68 -5.68 4.85
CA GLU A 84 -6.32 -4.70 5.72
C GLU A 84 -7.68 -5.17 6.25
N ALA A 85 -8.51 -5.75 5.39
CA ALA A 85 -9.80 -6.33 5.80
C ALA A 85 -9.59 -7.47 6.81
N VAL A 86 -8.60 -8.33 6.59
CA VAL A 86 -8.21 -9.40 7.54
C VAL A 86 -7.71 -8.80 8.86
N LEU A 87 -6.81 -7.82 8.83
CA LEU A 87 -6.33 -7.19 10.07
C LEU A 87 -7.47 -6.49 10.83
N ALA A 88 -8.40 -5.85 10.14
CA ALA A 88 -9.56 -5.22 10.77
C ALA A 88 -10.45 -6.23 11.49
N THR A 89 -10.65 -7.42 10.92
CA THR A 89 -11.43 -8.49 11.55
C THR A 89 -10.70 -9.12 12.72
N PHE A 90 -9.40 -9.40 12.59
CA PHE A 90 -8.63 -10.10 13.63
C PHE A 90 -8.15 -9.19 14.77
N LEU A 91 -7.66 -7.98 14.48
CA LEU A 91 -7.08 -7.09 15.48
C LEU A 91 -8.11 -6.16 16.11
N SER A 92 -9.08 -5.70 15.32
CA SER A 92 -10.08 -4.72 15.77
C SER A 92 -11.46 -5.33 16.01
N SER A 93 -11.60 -6.66 15.85
CA SER A 93 -12.87 -7.39 15.96
C SER A 93 -14.01 -6.79 15.12
N GLN A 94 -13.67 -6.10 14.03
CA GLN A 94 -14.65 -5.48 13.15
C GLN A 94 -15.23 -6.50 12.18
N SER A 95 -16.52 -6.41 11.89
CA SER A 95 -17.13 -7.15 10.77
C SER A 95 -16.72 -6.54 9.42
N PRO A 96 -16.78 -7.31 8.31
CA PRO A 96 -16.52 -6.76 6.97
C PRO A 96 -17.40 -5.56 6.61
N ALA A 97 -18.65 -5.54 7.06
CA ALA A 97 -19.56 -4.40 6.86
C ALA A 97 -19.09 -3.16 7.61
N GLN A 98 -18.61 -3.31 8.84
CA GLN A 98 -18.03 -2.21 9.63
C GLN A 98 -16.76 -1.67 8.99
N TRP A 99 -15.88 -2.55 8.50
CA TRP A 99 -14.69 -2.14 7.76
C TRP A 99 -15.07 -1.31 6.52
N LEU A 100 -16.04 -1.77 5.72
CA LEU A 100 -16.55 -1.02 4.56
C LEU A 100 -17.13 0.35 4.94
N THR A 101 -17.84 0.46 6.08
CA THR A 101 -18.32 1.77 6.54
C THR A 101 -17.18 2.68 6.98
N GLY A 102 -16.14 2.11 7.61
CA GLY A 102 -14.95 2.84 8.05
C GLY A 102 -14.13 3.40 6.89
N LEU A 103 -14.21 2.82 5.69
CA LEU A 103 -13.56 3.37 4.49
C LEU A 103 -14.06 4.77 4.10
N LYS A 104 -15.21 5.21 4.63
CA LYS A 104 -15.74 6.56 4.38
C LYS A 104 -15.08 7.63 5.25
N GLU A 105 -14.34 7.24 6.28
CA GLU A 105 -13.65 8.19 7.15
C GLU A 105 -12.56 8.95 6.38
N PRO A 106 -12.35 10.25 6.65
CA PRO A 106 -11.39 11.07 5.90
C PRO A 106 -9.97 10.48 5.88
N HIS A 107 -9.52 9.91 7.01
CA HIS A 107 -8.20 9.31 7.10
C HIS A 107 -8.10 7.99 6.30
N ALA A 108 -9.19 7.23 6.20
CA ALA A 108 -9.25 5.99 5.43
C ALA A 108 -9.30 6.27 3.93
N LEU A 109 -10.06 7.29 3.50
CA LEU A 109 -10.06 7.78 2.12
C LEU A 109 -8.68 8.28 1.69
N LEU A 110 -7.99 9.00 2.57
CA LEU A 110 -6.63 9.46 2.33
C LEU A 110 -5.65 8.29 2.19
N GLY A 111 -5.78 7.27 3.05
CA GLY A 111 -5.04 6.01 2.93
C GLY A 111 -5.31 5.30 1.60
N LEU A 112 -6.57 5.11 1.23
CA LEU A 112 -7.00 4.48 -0.02
C LEU A 112 -6.47 5.23 -1.25
N ALA A 113 -6.49 6.56 -1.23
CA ALA A 113 -5.87 7.36 -2.30
C ALA A 113 -4.37 7.06 -2.42
N GLY A 114 -3.66 6.97 -1.29
CA GLY A 114 -2.26 6.53 -1.25
C GLY A 114 -2.05 5.13 -1.83
N GLN A 115 -2.93 4.18 -1.52
CA GLN A 115 -2.88 2.82 -2.06
C GLN A 115 -3.11 2.77 -3.57
N VAL A 116 -4.02 3.62 -4.11
CA VAL A 116 -4.21 3.75 -5.56
C VAL A 116 -2.95 4.31 -6.22
N VAL A 117 -2.33 5.33 -5.63
CA VAL A 117 -1.05 5.86 -6.11
C VAL A 117 0.02 4.77 -6.10
N PHE A 118 0.15 4.02 -5.00
CA PHE A 118 1.03 2.85 -4.86
C PHE A 118 0.83 1.81 -5.97
N ALA A 119 -0.42 1.50 -6.32
CA ALA A 119 -0.77 0.53 -7.36
C ALA A 119 -0.32 0.99 -8.76
N LEU A 120 -0.33 2.30 -9.01
CA LEU A 120 0.05 2.90 -10.30
C LEU A 120 1.56 3.15 -10.45
N MET A 121 2.33 3.14 -9.36
CA MET A 121 3.77 3.42 -9.39
C MET A 121 4.57 2.54 -10.36
N PRO A 122 4.41 1.20 -10.40
CA PRO A 122 5.19 0.38 -11.31
C PRO A 122 4.96 0.77 -12.78
N TRP A 123 3.71 1.06 -13.13
CA TRP A 123 3.33 1.49 -14.48
C TRP A 123 3.92 2.86 -14.83
N TRP A 124 3.87 3.83 -13.90
CA TRP A 124 4.52 5.14 -14.10
C TRP A 124 6.03 5.01 -14.29
N ARG A 125 6.69 4.10 -13.54
CA ARG A 125 8.12 3.85 -13.69
C ARG A 125 8.48 3.29 -15.06
N VAL A 126 7.73 2.31 -15.57
CA VAL A 126 7.98 1.79 -16.93
C VAL A 126 7.83 2.91 -17.96
N ARG A 127 6.79 3.73 -17.84
CA ARG A 127 6.52 4.82 -18.80
C ARG A 127 7.55 5.94 -18.78
N ARG A 128 8.21 6.17 -17.64
CA ARG A 128 9.24 7.21 -17.52
C ARG A 128 10.60 6.78 -18.06
N GLY A 129 10.77 5.50 -18.42
CA GLY A 129 11.99 4.97 -19.04
C GLY A 129 13.18 5.05 -18.09
N THR A 130 13.41 3.95 -17.35
CA THR A 130 14.62 3.64 -16.54
C THR A 130 15.23 4.80 -15.75
#